data_AF-A0A371AW07-F1
#
_entry.id   AF-A0A371AW07-F1
#
_cell.length_a   1.000
_cell.length_b   1.000
_cell.length_c   1.000
_cell.angle_alpha   90.00
_cell.angle_beta   90.00
_cell.angle_gamma   90.00
#
_symmetry.space_group_name_H-M   'P 1'
#
loop_
_entity.id
_entity.type
_entity.pdbx_description
1 polymer ?
#
loop_
_entity_poly.entity_id
_entity_poly.type
_entity_poly.pdbx_seq_one_letter_code
_entity_poly.pdbx_strand_id
1 'polypeptide(L)'
;MSKKVKHLIIMGVAFIILLIAYAGVKKINENQTKKKEAKEKAEQITVLKIPTSNITSFSYNYNGSNYVFEKDGDTWFCQQDKNIKLVQADIETMLGTVDDLKAERLIEKSDQNYAAYGLNTPSQTIKIKDKNGNSTVILIGDINNTTSSYYLAIKDQKTVYAVDTATATAFQKTLEDLKQKEQTPDETPDQSTTSK
;
A
#
# COMPACT_ATOMS: atom_id res chain seq x y z
N MET A 1 37.82 -50.53 17.49
CA MET A 1 37.11 -49.57 16.61
C MET A 1 38.10 -48.99 15.60
N SER A 2 37.86 -49.18 14.29
CA SER A 2 38.83 -48.84 13.25
C SER A 2 38.98 -47.32 13.08
N LYS A 3 40.16 -46.84 12.68
CA LYS A 3 40.49 -45.41 12.57
C LYS A 3 39.48 -44.64 11.69
N LYS A 4 38.91 -45.30 10.67
CA LYS A 4 37.89 -44.76 9.76
C LYS A 4 36.56 -44.48 10.46
N VAL A 5 36.13 -45.35 11.38
CA VAL A 5 34.87 -45.18 12.14
C VAL A 5 34.97 -44.01 13.13
N LYS A 6 36.14 -43.81 13.75
CA LYS A 6 36.36 -42.65 14.64
C LYS A 6 36.33 -41.32 13.89
N HIS A 7 36.92 -41.26 12.68
CA HIS A 7 36.85 -40.06 11.82
C HIS A 7 35.42 -39.76 11.36
N LEU A 8 34.62 -40.77 11.00
CA LEU A 8 33.22 -40.58 10.61
C LEU A 8 32.37 -40.03 11.77
N ILE A 9 32.59 -40.50 13.00
CA ILE A 9 31.89 -39.97 14.18
C ILE A 9 32.28 -38.50 14.44
N ILE A 10 33.56 -38.16 14.37
CA ILE A 10 34.04 -36.78 14.57
C ILE A 10 33.46 -35.84 13.49
N MET A 11 33.42 -36.28 12.23
CA MET A 11 32.87 -35.50 11.13
C MET A 11 31.35 -35.30 11.26
N GLY A 12 30.62 -36.33 11.69
CA GLY A 12 29.19 -36.22 12.00
C GLY A 12 28.90 -35.23 13.13
N VAL A 13 29.69 -35.23 14.20
CA VAL A 13 29.55 -34.27 15.30
C VAL A 13 29.88 -32.85 14.84
N ALA A 14 30.95 -32.66 14.06
CA ALA A 14 31.30 -31.36 13.50
C ALA A 14 30.21 -30.81 12.57
N PHE A 15 29.58 -31.69 11.77
CA PHE A 15 28.48 -31.32 10.87
C PHE A 15 27.23 -30.87 11.64
N ILE A 16 26.87 -31.55 12.73
CA ILE A 16 25.74 -31.15 13.59
C ILE A 16 26.00 -29.77 14.23
N ILE A 17 27.22 -29.50 14.68
CA ILE A 17 27.59 -28.18 15.25
C ILE A 17 27.45 -27.08 14.20
N LEU A 18 27.85 -27.32 12.95
CA LEU A 18 27.69 -26.37 11.84
C LEU A 18 26.22 -26.08 11.53
N LEU A 19 25.34 -27.08 11.56
CA LEU A 19 23.91 -26.87 11.34
C LEU A 19 23.27 -26.04 12.45
N ILE A 20 23.66 -26.26 13.70
CA ILE A 20 23.18 -25.46 14.84
C ILE A 20 23.69 -24.01 14.73
N ALA A 21 24.95 -23.82 14.38
CA ALA A 21 25.52 -22.49 14.14
C ALA A 21 24.81 -21.76 13.00
N TYR A 22 24.57 -22.45 11.87
CA TYR A 22 23.84 -21.90 10.72
C TYR A 22 22.40 -21.52 11.07
N ALA A 23 21.67 -22.39 11.77
CA ALA A 23 20.31 -22.11 12.23
C ALA A 23 20.28 -20.92 13.22
N GLY A 24 21.28 -20.81 14.10
CA GLY A 24 21.46 -19.67 15.00
C GLY A 24 21.68 -18.36 14.23
N VAL A 25 22.58 -18.36 13.26
CA VAL A 25 22.85 -17.20 12.39
C VAL A 25 21.60 -16.81 11.60
N LYS A 26 20.89 -17.78 11.00
CA LYS A 26 19.66 -17.54 10.24
C LYS A 26 18.57 -16.90 11.12
N LYS A 27 18.36 -17.44 12.32
CA LYS A 27 17.36 -16.93 13.28
C LYS A 27 17.70 -15.54 13.81
N ILE A 28 18.98 -15.24 14.01
CA ILE A 28 19.44 -13.90 14.40
C ILE A 28 19.28 -12.91 13.24
N ASN A 29 19.59 -13.32 12.01
CA ASN A 29 19.48 -12.46 10.82
C ASN A 29 18.01 -12.07 10.54
N GLU A 30 17.07 -13.03 10.57
CA GLU A 30 15.64 -12.74 10.39
C GLU A 30 15.08 -11.80 11.48
N ASN A 31 15.52 -11.94 12.73
CA ASN A 31 15.09 -11.08 13.82
C ASN A 31 15.72 -9.66 13.74
N GLN A 32 16.95 -9.55 13.25
CA GLN A 32 17.63 -8.28 13.01
C GLN A 32 16.95 -7.52 11.85
N THR A 33 16.58 -8.20 10.76
CA THR A 33 15.85 -7.60 9.65
C THR A 33 14.49 -7.07 10.10
N LYS A 34 13.70 -7.86 10.84
CA LYS A 34 12.41 -7.42 11.40
C LYS A 34 12.53 -6.25 12.36
N LYS A 35 13.59 -6.20 13.18
CA LYS A 35 13.86 -5.06 14.09
C LYS A 35 14.27 -3.80 13.34
N LYS A 36 15.05 -3.92 12.26
CA LYS A 36 15.41 -2.78 11.40
C LYS A 36 14.19 -2.24 10.67
N GLU A 37 13.40 -3.10 10.04
CA GLU A 37 12.15 -2.72 9.36
C GLU A 37 11.16 -2.05 10.33
N ALA A 38 11.00 -2.59 11.54
CA ALA A 38 10.14 -1.98 12.56
C ALA A 38 10.66 -0.61 13.03
N LYS A 39 11.99 -0.42 13.09
CA LYS A 39 12.60 0.86 13.48
C LYS A 39 12.55 1.90 12.35
N GLU A 40 12.81 1.51 11.10
CA GLU A 40 12.60 2.37 9.92
C GLU A 40 11.13 2.75 9.76
N LYS A 41 10.20 1.83 10.01
CA LYS A 41 8.75 2.11 10.04
C LYS A 41 8.38 3.11 11.15
N ALA A 42 9.11 3.15 12.25
CA ALA A 42 8.88 4.08 13.35
C ALA A 42 9.49 5.48 13.12
N GLU A 43 10.45 5.62 12.21
CA GLU A 43 11.12 6.88 11.84
C GLU A 43 10.54 7.51 10.56
N GLN A 44 9.40 7.01 10.07
CA GLN A 44 8.75 7.50 8.85
C GLN A 44 8.42 9.00 8.92
N ILE A 45 8.60 9.67 7.78
CA ILE A 45 8.40 11.10 7.62
C ILE A 45 6.93 11.35 7.26
N THR A 46 6.20 12.11 8.07
CA THR A 46 4.85 12.56 7.69
C THR A 46 4.94 13.50 6.49
N VAL A 47 4.30 13.12 5.39
CA VAL A 47 4.22 13.92 4.16
C VAL A 47 2.92 14.73 4.15
N LEU A 48 1.81 14.10 4.48
CA LEU A 48 0.49 14.72 4.47
C LEU A 48 -0.37 14.13 5.59
N LYS A 49 -1.24 14.96 6.17
CA LYS A 49 -2.19 14.55 7.20
C LYS A 49 -3.54 15.22 6.97
N ILE A 50 -4.42 14.54 6.24
CA ILE A 50 -5.79 15.01 5.98
C ILE A 50 -6.75 13.95 6.52
N PRO A 51 -7.38 14.18 7.69
CA PRO A 51 -8.30 13.21 8.26
C PRO A 51 -9.34 12.76 7.24
N THR A 52 -9.58 11.45 7.10
CA THR A 52 -10.56 10.92 6.13
C THR A 52 -11.95 11.54 6.33
N SER A 53 -12.31 11.85 7.57
CA SER A 53 -13.57 12.54 7.93
C SER A 53 -13.69 13.96 7.38
N ASN A 54 -12.57 14.60 7.03
CA ASN A 54 -12.55 15.92 6.41
C ASN A 54 -12.57 15.87 4.88
N ILE A 55 -12.38 14.71 4.25
CA ILE A 55 -12.34 14.58 2.79
C ILE A 55 -13.77 14.57 2.26
N THR A 56 -14.05 15.45 1.31
CA THR A 56 -15.38 15.60 0.67
C THR A 56 -15.40 15.09 -0.76
N SER A 57 -14.24 15.08 -1.43
CA SER A 57 -14.10 14.54 -2.77
C SER A 57 -12.67 14.08 -3.01
N PHE A 58 -12.51 13.05 -3.83
CA PHE A 58 -11.21 12.69 -4.36
C PHE A 58 -11.34 12.23 -5.81
N SER A 59 -10.23 12.30 -6.54
CA SER A 59 -10.13 11.76 -7.90
C SER A 59 -8.75 11.21 -8.15
N TYR A 60 -8.64 10.25 -9.06
CA TYR A 60 -7.35 9.72 -9.49
C TYR A 60 -7.41 9.23 -10.94
N ASN A 61 -6.27 9.28 -11.63
CA ASN A 61 -6.12 8.61 -12.92
C ASN A 61 -5.54 7.21 -12.75
N TYR A 62 -6.08 6.26 -13.50
CA TYR A 62 -5.57 4.90 -13.60
C TYR A 62 -6.01 4.25 -14.92
N ASN A 63 -5.10 3.55 -15.60
CA ASN A 63 -5.33 2.94 -16.93
C ASN A 63 -5.98 3.90 -17.96
N GLY A 64 -5.50 5.15 -18.01
CA GLY A 64 -6.00 6.17 -18.94
C GLY A 64 -7.39 6.72 -18.63
N SER A 65 -8.05 6.25 -17.55
CA SER A 65 -9.34 6.75 -17.09
C SER A 65 -9.17 7.63 -15.86
N ASN A 66 -10.04 8.62 -15.71
CA ASN A 66 -10.11 9.48 -14.53
C ASN A 66 -11.37 9.12 -13.72
N TYR A 67 -11.17 8.71 -12.47
CA TYR A 67 -12.25 8.35 -11.55
C TYR A 67 -12.47 9.48 -10.55
N VAL A 68 -13.71 9.89 -10.34
CA VAL A 68 -14.05 11.02 -9.47
C VAL A 68 -15.14 10.58 -8.50
N PHE A 69 -14.89 10.84 -7.22
CA PHE A 69 -15.77 10.44 -6.13
C PHE A 69 -16.11 11.65 -5.26
N GLU A 70 -17.34 11.65 -4.77
CA GLU A 70 -17.86 12.68 -3.88
C GLU A 70 -18.62 12.03 -2.72
N LYS A 71 -18.54 12.67 -1.56
CA LYS A 71 -19.24 12.23 -0.36
C LYS A 71 -20.55 13.00 -0.23
N ASP A 72 -21.65 12.28 -0.06
CA ASP A 72 -22.95 12.85 0.32
C ASP A 72 -23.37 12.22 1.65
N GLY A 73 -23.42 13.06 2.69
CA GLY A 73 -23.48 12.61 4.08
C GLY A 73 -22.29 11.70 4.43
N ASP A 74 -22.60 10.43 4.72
CA ASP A 74 -21.61 9.41 5.05
C ASP A 74 -21.33 8.41 3.93
N THR A 75 -21.95 8.58 2.76
CA THR A 75 -21.81 7.65 1.64
C THR A 75 -20.99 8.26 0.50
N TRP A 76 -20.05 7.50 -0.02
CA TRP A 76 -19.29 7.83 -1.22
C TRP A 76 -20.01 7.39 -2.49
N PHE A 77 -20.03 8.28 -3.46
CA PHE A 77 -20.62 8.07 -4.78
C PHE A 77 -19.58 8.30 -5.88
N CYS A 78 -19.70 7.55 -6.97
CA CYS A 78 -19.02 7.86 -8.22
C CYS A 78 -19.74 9.06 -8.86
N GLN A 79 -19.02 10.13 -9.15
CA GLN A 79 -19.62 11.35 -9.70
C GLN A 79 -20.20 11.12 -11.10
N GLN A 80 -19.59 10.22 -11.88
CA GLN A 80 -20.08 9.88 -13.23
C GLN A 80 -21.43 9.16 -13.21
N ASP A 81 -21.72 8.36 -12.17
CA ASP A 81 -23.00 7.68 -12.01
C ASP A 81 -23.25 7.32 -10.54
N LYS A 82 -24.19 8.03 -9.90
CA LYS A 82 -24.57 7.83 -8.50
C LYS A 82 -25.39 6.56 -8.27
N ASN A 83 -25.90 5.90 -9.32
CA ASN A 83 -26.66 4.66 -9.17
C ASN A 83 -25.74 3.46 -8.90
N ILE A 84 -24.44 3.61 -9.19
CA ILE A 84 -23.44 2.58 -8.91
C ILE A 84 -23.21 2.51 -7.40
N LYS A 85 -23.57 1.38 -6.80
CA LYS A 85 -23.26 1.10 -5.40
C LYS A 85 -21.78 0.74 -5.26
N LEU A 86 -21.05 1.53 -4.48
CA LEU A 86 -19.63 1.30 -4.20
C LEU A 86 -19.42 0.46 -2.93
N VAL A 87 -18.34 -0.32 -2.89
CA VAL A 87 -17.84 -0.97 -1.68
C VAL A 87 -17.20 0.11 -0.80
N GLN A 88 -17.97 0.65 0.14
CA GLN A 88 -17.54 1.79 0.97
C GLN A 88 -16.24 1.51 1.74
N ALA A 89 -16.07 0.28 2.24
CA ALA A 89 -14.87 -0.15 2.95
C ALA A 89 -13.59 -0.04 2.09
N ASP A 90 -13.69 -0.28 0.78
CA ASP A 90 -12.55 -0.16 -0.14
C ASP A 90 -12.19 1.32 -0.33
N ILE A 91 -13.19 2.20 -0.47
CA ILE A 91 -12.99 3.65 -0.55
C ILE A 91 -12.33 4.18 0.74
N GLU A 92 -12.82 3.76 1.91
CA GLU A 92 -12.25 4.14 3.20
C GLU A 92 -10.80 3.64 3.35
N THR A 93 -10.51 2.43 2.90
CA THR A 93 -9.14 1.87 2.90
C THR A 93 -8.20 2.71 2.03
N MET A 94 -8.66 3.11 0.84
CA MET A 94 -7.88 3.99 -0.05
C MET A 94 -7.58 5.33 0.62
N LEU A 95 -8.62 5.98 1.17
CA LEU A 95 -8.48 7.28 1.83
C LEU A 95 -7.67 7.21 3.14
N GLY A 96 -7.65 6.06 3.82
CA GLY A 96 -6.77 5.82 4.96
C GLY A 96 -5.28 6.00 4.64
N THR A 97 -4.88 5.79 3.38
CA THR A 97 -3.51 6.07 2.92
C THR A 97 -3.19 7.56 2.94
N VAL A 98 -4.19 8.41 2.74
CA VAL A 98 -4.07 9.89 2.72
C VAL A 98 -4.20 10.49 4.12
N ASP A 99 -4.93 9.82 5.01
CA ASP A 99 -5.17 10.25 6.40
C ASP A 99 -3.86 10.59 7.14
N ASP A 100 -2.88 9.70 7.02
CA ASP A 100 -1.55 9.83 7.63
C ASP A 100 -0.48 9.36 6.64
N LEU A 101 -0.42 10.02 5.47
CA LEU A 101 0.53 9.70 4.42
C LEU A 101 1.96 9.89 4.92
N LYS A 102 2.72 8.79 4.87
CA LYS A 102 4.10 8.71 5.34
C LYS A 102 5.03 8.30 4.22
N ALA A 103 6.25 8.81 4.30
CA ALA A 103 7.37 8.43 3.45
C ALA A 103 8.39 7.63 4.25
N GLU A 104 9.01 6.67 3.56
CA GLU A 104 10.17 5.94 4.06
C GLU A 104 11.37 6.88 4.16
N ARG A 105 11.55 7.74 3.15
CA ARG A 105 12.72 8.62 3.02
C ARG A 105 12.37 9.92 2.33
N LEU A 106 13.11 10.98 2.68
CA LEU A 106 13.20 12.20 1.89
C LEU A 106 14.31 12.02 0.86
N ILE A 107 14.01 12.28 -0.41
CA ILE A 107 14.96 12.14 -1.52
C ILE A 107 15.60 13.49 -1.84
N GLU A 108 14.78 14.52 -2.01
CA GLU A 108 15.24 15.85 -2.39
C GLU A 108 14.25 16.94 -1.95
N LYS A 109 14.73 18.14 -1.64
CA LYS A 109 13.92 19.35 -1.36
C LYS A 109 13.98 20.35 -2.52
N SER A 110 13.71 19.87 -3.73
CA SER A 110 13.66 20.68 -4.94
C SER A 110 12.73 20.04 -5.96
N ASP A 111 12.19 20.86 -6.87
CA ASP A 111 11.42 20.42 -8.04
C ASP A 111 12.25 20.33 -9.34
N GLN A 112 13.52 20.72 -9.30
CA GLN A 112 14.39 20.76 -10.49
C GLN A 112 14.57 19.40 -11.16
N ASN A 113 14.56 18.32 -10.38
CA ASN A 113 14.80 16.97 -10.86
C ASN A 113 13.52 16.12 -10.97
N TYR A 114 12.33 16.73 -10.96
CA TYR A 114 11.06 15.97 -11.08
C TYR A 114 11.02 15.05 -12.30
N ALA A 115 11.63 15.45 -13.42
CA ALA A 115 11.76 14.61 -14.60
C ALA A 115 12.51 13.29 -14.33
N ALA A 116 13.58 13.33 -13.52
CA ALA A 116 14.39 12.14 -13.20
C ALA A 116 13.65 11.14 -12.30
N TYR A 117 12.55 11.57 -11.69
CA TYR A 117 11.71 10.78 -10.79
C TYR A 117 10.34 10.44 -11.40
N GLY A 118 10.11 10.78 -12.67
CA GLY A 118 8.81 10.58 -13.34
C GLY A 118 7.70 11.52 -12.86
N LEU A 119 8.01 12.57 -12.09
CA LEU A 119 7.02 13.46 -11.47
C LEU A 119 6.52 14.59 -12.40
N ASN A 120 7.21 14.84 -13.53
CA ASN A 120 6.70 15.74 -14.58
C ASN A 120 5.55 15.10 -15.38
N THR A 121 5.60 13.79 -15.55
CA THR A 121 4.57 12.96 -16.21
C THR A 121 4.23 11.80 -15.27
N PRO A 122 3.55 12.09 -14.15
CA PRO A 122 3.33 11.12 -13.08
C PRO A 122 2.57 9.89 -13.58
N SER A 123 2.97 8.72 -13.11
CA SER A 123 2.28 7.46 -13.36
C SER A 123 0.85 7.50 -12.82
N GLN A 124 0.66 8.21 -11.71
CA GLN A 124 -0.64 8.46 -11.10
C GLN A 124 -0.70 9.83 -10.42
N THR A 125 -1.80 10.54 -10.61
CA THR A 125 -2.14 11.80 -9.95
C THR A 125 -3.40 11.59 -9.13
N ILE A 126 -3.31 11.84 -7.83
CA ILE A 126 -4.44 11.78 -6.90
C ILE A 126 -4.75 13.20 -6.46
N LYS A 127 -6.02 13.58 -6.49
CA LYS A 127 -6.49 14.89 -6.01
C LYS A 127 -7.47 14.67 -4.88
N ILE A 128 -7.26 15.38 -3.79
CA ILE A 128 -8.08 15.35 -2.59
C ILE A 128 -8.67 16.75 -2.40
N LYS A 129 -9.95 16.82 -2.04
CA LYS A 129 -10.60 18.04 -1.60
C LYS A 129 -11.12 17.85 -0.18
N ASP A 130 -10.79 18.79 0.70
CA ASP A 130 -11.28 18.79 2.08
C ASP A 130 -12.59 19.59 2.23
N LYS A 131 -13.19 19.54 3.41
CA LYS A 131 -14.40 20.30 3.77
C LYS A 131 -14.21 21.82 3.80
N ASN A 132 -12.98 22.30 3.86
CA ASN A 132 -12.65 23.73 3.79
C ASN A 132 -12.51 24.21 2.33
N GLY A 133 -12.62 23.29 1.36
CA GLY A 133 -12.43 23.57 -0.06
C GLY A 133 -10.96 23.55 -0.51
N ASN A 134 -10.00 23.20 0.37
CA ASN A 134 -8.60 23.08 -0.02
C ASN A 134 -8.43 21.87 -0.94
N SER A 135 -7.63 22.04 -1.98
CA SER A 135 -7.29 20.95 -2.90
C SER A 135 -5.82 20.59 -2.80
N THR A 136 -5.55 19.32 -2.50
CA THR A 136 -4.20 18.76 -2.45
C THR A 136 -4.02 17.80 -3.63
N VAL A 137 -2.91 17.94 -4.35
CA VAL A 137 -2.56 17.06 -5.47
C VAL A 137 -1.31 16.26 -5.12
N ILE A 138 -1.44 14.95 -5.11
CA ILE A 138 -0.38 13.98 -4.85
C ILE A 138 0.05 13.41 -6.20
N LEU A 139 1.35 13.45 -6.47
CA LEU A 139 1.98 12.96 -7.68
C LEU A 139 2.76 11.68 -7.34
N ILE A 140 2.45 10.58 -8.01
CA ILE A 140 3.22 9.34 -7.95
C ILE A 140 4.05 9.25 -9.23
N GLY A 141 5.36 9.16 -9.04
CA GLY A 141 6.36 9.06 -10.09
C GLY A 141 6.72 7.62 -10.40
N ASP A 142 7.98 7.44 -10.78
CA ASP A 142 8.54 6.14 -11.16
C ASP A 142 8.89 5.28 -9.94
N ILE A 143 8.96 3.96 -10.17
CA ILE A 143 9.49 3.01 -9.20
C ILE A 143 11.01 2.95 -9.28
N ASN A 144 11.67 3.00 -8.13
CA ASN A 144 13.06 2.61 -7.99
C ASN A 144 13.14 1.09 -7.81
N ASN A 145 13.45 0.36 -8.89
CA ASN A 145 13.52 -1.11 -8.87
C ASN A 145 14.60 -1.68 -7.94
N THR A 146 15.58 -0.89 -7.51
CA THR A 146 16.60 -1.35 -6.55
C THR A 146 16.07 -1.37 -5.12
N THR A 147 15.22 -0.40 -4.75
CA THR A 147 14.65 -0.32 -3.39
C THR A 147 13.18 -0.71 -3.30
N SER A 148 12.52 -0.96 -4.43
CA SER A 148 11.07 -1.23 -4.53
C SER A 148 10.20 -0.11 -3.93
N SER A 149 10.70 1.13 -3.97
CA SER A 149 9.98 2.32 -3.51
C SER A 149 9.57 3.18 -4.71
N TYR A 150 8.44 3.88 -4.61
CA TYR A 150 8.01 4.87 -5.61
C TYR A 150 8.39 6.27 -5.18
N TYR A 151 8.63 7.14 -6.16
CA TYR A 151 8.77 8.57 -5.89
C TYR A 151 7.40 9.23 -5.70
N LEU A 152 7.27 10.10 -4.71
CA LEU A 152 6.06 10.84 -4.41
C LEU A 152 6.39 12.32 -4.20
N ALA A 153 5.52 13.20 -4.70
CA ALA A 153 5.54 14.62 -4.37
C ALA A 153 4.14 15.15 -4.14
N ILE A 154 4.02 16.13 -3.23
CA ILE A 154 2.83 16.98 -3.16
C ILE A 154 3.07 18.17 -4.09
N LYS A 155 2.10 18.45 -4.96
CA LYS A 155 2.17 19.60 -5.85
C LYS A 155 2.39 20.87 -5.02
N ASP A 156 3.26 21.76 -5.53
CA ASP A 156 3.64 23.04 -4.91
C ASP A 156 4.52 22.95 -3.65
N GLN A 157 4.78 21.76 -3.08
CA GLN A 157 5.70 21.60 -1.93
C GLN A 157 7.17 21.39 -2.30
N LYS A 158 7.48 21.19 -3.60
CA LYS A 158 8.85 21.06 -4.15
C LYS A 158 9.74 20.07 -3.37
N THR A 159 9.16 18.95 -2.92
CA THR A 159 9.88 17.93 -2.15
C THR A 159 9.55 16.56 -2.71
N VAL A 160 10.59 15.76 -2.94
CA VAL A 160 10.50 14.40 -3.43
C VAL A 160 10.74 13.43 -2.27
N TYR A 161 9.83 12.48 -2.14
CA TYR A 161 9.86 11.43 -1.13
C TYR A 161 9.93 10.07 -1.80
N ALA A 162 10.41 9.07 -1.05
CA ALA A 162 10.23 7.67 -1.40
C ALA A 162 9.16 7.06 -0.49
N VAL A 163 8.19 6.38 -1.10
CA VAL A 163 7.09 5.69 -0.42
C VAL A 163 7.09 4.21 -0.81
N ASP A 164 6.53 3.38 0.06
CA ASP A 164 6.38 1.96 -0.21
C ASP A 164 5.38 1.70 -1.35
N THR A 165 5.41 0.47 -1.88
CA THR A 165 4.54 0.06 -2.98
C THR A 165 3.05 0.13 -2.61
N ALA A 166 2.66 -0.26 -1.39
CA ALA A 166 1.25 -0.28 -0.99
C ALA A 166 0.66 1.14 -0.98
N THR A 167 1.42 2.12 -0.48
CA THR A 167 1.07 3.55 -0.53
C THR A 167 0.92 4.04 -1.97
N ALA A 168 1.87 3.72 -2.85
CA ALA A 168 1.87 4.18 -4.24
C ALA A 168 0.78 3.52 -5.11
N THR A 169 0.38 2.29 -4.80
CA THR A 169 -0.62 1.55 -5.57
C THR A 169 -2.02 1.57 -4.94
N ALA A 170 -2.20 2.26 -3.81
CA ALA A 170 -3.49 2.31 -3.10
C ALA A 170 -4.65 2.79 -3.98
N PHE A 171 -4.37 3.67 -4.94
CA PHE A 171 -5.37 4.23 -5.87
C PHE A 171 -5.37 3.54 -7.25
N GLN A 172 -4.72 2.39 -7.42
CA GLN A 172 -4.72 1.63 -8.67
C GLN A 172 -5.93 0.68 -8.75
N LYS A 173 -7.13 1.27 -8.70
CA LYS A 173 -8.42 0.57 -8.73
C LYS A 173 -9.26 1.08 -9.89
N THR A 174 -9.84 0.19 -10.67
CA THR A 174 -10.88 0.56 -11.64
C THR A 174 -12.22 0.77 -10.95
N LEU A 175 -13.19 1.37 -11.65
CA LEU A 175 -14.53 1.50 -11.11
C LEU A 175 -15.14 0.12 -10.82
N GLU A 176 -14.93 -0.88 -11.69
CA GLU A 176 -15.42 -2.25 -11.52
C GLU A 176 -14.90 -2.91 -10.24
N ASP A 177 -13.63 -2.66 -9.88
CA ASP A 177 -13.04 -3.17 -8.63
C ASP A 177 -13.75 -2.61 -7.38
N LEU A 178 -14.35 -1.43 -7.50
CA LEU A 178 -14.99 -0.70 -6.40
C LEU A 178 -16.52 -0.89 -6.38
N LYS A 179 -17.12 -1.54 -7.38
CA LYS A 179 -18.57 -1.81 -7.39
C LYS A 179 -18.92 -2.92 -6.42
N GLN A 180 -20.02 -2.75 -5.69
CA GLN A 180 -20.64 -3.87 -5.01
C GLN A 180 -21.09 -4.90 -6.04
N LYS A 181 -20.67 -6.15 -5.86
CA LYS A 181 -21.21 -7.25 -6.63
C LYS A 181 -22.65 -7.46 -6.19
N GLU A 182 -23.55 -7.63 -7.16
CA GLU A 182 -24.90 -8.06 -6.86
C GLU A 182 -24.82 -9.40 -6.12
N GLN A 183 -25.36 -9.44 -4.89
CA GLN A 183 -25.62 -10.70 -4.23
C GLN A 183 -26.77 -11.33 -5.00
N THR A 184 -26.49 -12.33 -5.83
CA THR A 184 -27.53 -13.25 -6.29
C THR A 184 -28.21 -13.81 -5.04
N PRO A 185 -29.54 -13.75 -4.92
CA PRO A 185 -30.24 -14.37 -3.80
C PRO A 185 -29.80 -15.83 -3.70
N ASP A 186 -29.18 -16.17 -2.58
CA ASP A 186 -28.78 -17.51 -2.22
C ASP A 186 -30.05 -18.38 -2.30
N GLU A 187 -30.09 -19.36 -3.21
CA GLU A 187 -31.15 -20.37 -3.27
C GLU A 187 -31.11 -21.12 -1.93
N THR A 188 -31.91 -20.65 -0.97
CA THR A 188 -32.17 -21.37 0.26
C THR A 188 -32.87 -22.67 -0.15
N PRO A 189 -32.32 -23.87 0.11
CA PRO A 189 -33.07 -25.08 -0.11
C PRO A 189 -34.25 -25.06 0.86
N ASP A 190 -35.44 -24.91 0.31
CA ASP A 190 -36.71 -25.01 1.01
C ASP A 190 -36.82 -26.40 1.65
N GLN A 191 -36.45 -26.54 2.92
CA GLN A 191 -36.82 -27.69 3.74
C GLN A 191 -38.23 -27.49 4.30
N SER A 192 -39.21 -27.40 3.41
CA SER A 192 -40.61 -27.60 3.75
C SER A 192 -40.93 -29.10 3.78
N THR A 193 -40.95 -29.64 5.01
CA THR A 193 -41.93 -30.61 5.52
C THR A 193 -42.44 -31.70 4.58
N THR A 194 -42.10 -32.96 4.85
CA THR A 194 -43.05 -34.08 4.65
C THR A 194 -43.19 -34.83 5.96
N SER A 195 -44.28 -34.50 6.66
CA SER A 195 -44.91 -35.36 7.65
C SER A 195 -45.67 -36.45 6.91
N LYS A 196 -45.30 -37.71 7.11
CA LYS A 196 -46.26 -38.83 7.11
C LYS A 196 -45.72 -40.01 7.90
#